data_AF-A0A1D8GCN1-F1
#
_entry.id   AF-A0A1D8GCN1-F1
#
_cell.length_a   1.000
_cell.length_b   1.000
_cell.length_c   1.000
_cell.angle_alpha   90.00
_cell.angle_beta   90.00
_cell.angle_gamma   90.00
#
_symmetry.space_group_name_H-M   'P 1'
#
loop_
_entity.id
_entity.type
_entity.pdbx_description
1 polymer ?
#
loop_
_entity_poly.entity_id
_entity_poly.type
_entity_poly.pdbx_seq_one_letter_code
_entity_poly.pdbx_strand_id
1 'polypeptide(L)'
;MHKLVVGFIGFSEGIVVGSAIVAFITLLDIIPRLTQLTETEEYIKVYERTMILSAMIISLFSFYDLDFLGAKVLAGLSGLFMGVFVGLTAAALAEVTNVIPVAASRFQLENYLGYILAAIVCGKVFGSLIYWILLNP
;
A
#
# COMPACT_ATOMS: atom_id res chain seq x y z
N MET A 1 9.61 -29.98 18.08
CA MET A 1 10.28 -29.37 16.91
C MET A 1 9.28 -28.69 15.96
N HIS A 2 8.16 -29.33 15.59
CA HIS A 2 7.16 -28.78 14.67
C HIS A 2 6.59 -27.39 15.07
N LYS A 3 6.24 -27.16 16.35
CA LYS A 3 5.71 -25.87 16.82
C LYS A 3 6.69 -24.69 16.69
N LEU A 4 7.99 -24.94 16.81
CA LEU A 4 9.02 -23.90 16.63
C LEU A 4 9.16 -23.50 15.17
N VAL A 5 9.09 -24.48 14.25
CA VAL A 5 9.15 -24.21 12.81
C VAL A 5 7.93 -23.41 12.36
N VAL A 6 6.74 -23.79 12.81
CA VAL A 6 5.50 -23.03 12.49
C VAL A 6 5.56 -21.61 13.06
N GLY A 7 6.06 -21.44 14.28
CA GLY A 7 6.26 -20.11 14.86
C GLY A 7 7.24 -19.25 14.06
N PHE A 8 8.32 -19.84 13.55
CA PHE A 8 9.30 -19.12 12.73
C PHE A 8 8.75 -18.74 11.35
N ILE A 9 7.96 -19.61 10.73
CA ILE A 9 7.28 -19.33 9.45
C ILE A 9 6.28 -18.19 9.64
N GLY A 10 5.40 -18.28 10.64
CA GLY A 10 4.41 -17.23 10.90
C GLY A 10 5.04 -15.87 11.25
N PHE A 11 6.15 -15.86 11.99
CA PHE A 11 6.91 -14.64 12.24
C PHE A 11 7.52 -14.07 10.95
N SER A 12 8.07 -14.92 10.09
CA SER A 12 8.65 -14.50 8.81
C SER A 12 7.59 -13.90 7.89
N GLU A 13 6.41 -14.52 7.81
CA GLU A 13 5.28 -13.99 7.06
C GLU A 13 4.82 -12.63 7.62
N GLY A 14 4.73 -12.51 8.94
CA GLY A 14 4.38 -11.24 9.59
C GLY A 14 5.33 -10.09 9.24
N ILE A 15 6.65 -10.36 9.19
CA ILE A 15 7.65 -9.37 8.75
C ILE A 15 7.43 -9.00 7.28
N VAL A 16 7.24 -9.99 6.40
CA VAL A 16 7.05 -9.73 4.96
C VAL A 16 5.80 -8.89 4.72
N VAL A 17 4.66 -9.27 5.30
CA VAL A 17 3.39 -8.53 5.14
C VAL A 17 3.47 -7.14 5.75
N GLY A 18 4.03 -7.00 6.97
CA GLY A 18 4.22 -5.71 7.62
C GLY A 18 5.12 -4.78 6.81
N SER A 19 6.23 -5.31 6.28
CA SER A 19 7.15 -4.54 5.43
C SER A 19 6.49 -4.09 4.13
N ALA A 20 5.64 -4.92 3.52
CA ALA A 20 4.91 -4.57 2.31
C ALA A 20 3.91 -3.42 2.55
N ILE A 21 3.19 -3.43 3.68
CA ILE A 21 2.27 -2.35 4.05
C ILE A 21 3.01 -1.05 4.29
N VAL A 22 4.11 -1.09 5.06
CA VAL A 22 4.93 0.10 5.32
C VAL A 22 5.51 0.65 4.01
N ALA A 23 6.10 -0.22 3.18
CA ALA A 23 6.63 0.18 1.88
C ALA A 23 5.56 0.81 0.99
N PHE A 24 4.36 0.23 0.93
CA PHE A 24 3.25 0.78 0.15
C PHE A 24 2.86 2.20 0.61
N ILE A 25 2.69 2.40 1.92
CA ILE A 25 2.28 3.69 2.50
C ILE A 25 3.35 4.75 2.29
N THR A 26 4.63 4.40 2.44
CA THR A 26 5.75 5.32 2.29
C THR A 26 6.03 5.63 0.82
N LEU A 27 6.01 4.65 -0.09
CA LEU A 27 6.29 4.87 -1.53
C LEU A 27 5.22 5.71 -2.23
N LEU A 28 3.98 5.66 -1.75
CA LEU A 28 2.90 6.50 -2.23
C LEU A 28 2.82 7.87 -1.54
N ASP A 29 3.75 8.17 -0.62
CA ASP A 29 3.75 9.42 0.15
C ASP A 29 2.39 9.73 0.83
N ILE A 30 1.66 8.69 1.26
CA ILE A 30 0.33 8.85 1.87
C ILE A 30 0.43 9.68 3.16
N ILE A 31 1.44 9.41 3.99
CA ILE A 31 1.62 10.10 5.27
C ILE A 31 2.01 11.57 5.06
N PRO A 32 3.05 11.91 4.27
CA PRO A 32 3.35 13.31 3.93
C PRO A 32 2.11 14.06 3.43
N ARG A 33 1.35 13.45 2.52
CA ARG A 33 0.17 14.09 1.92
C ARG A 33 -0.96 14.32 2.91
N LEU A 34 -1.18 13.37 3.83
CA LEU A 34 -2.10 13.54 4.94
C LEU A 34 -1.70 14.72 5.82
N THR A 35 -0.43 14.81 6.21
CA THR A 35 0.05 15.90 7.07
C THR A 35 0.01 17.27 6.38
N GLN A 36 0.21 17.32 5.07
CA GLN A 36 0.05 18.55 4.29
C GLN A 36 -1.42 18.98 4.22
N LEU A 37 -2.35 18.04 3.99
CA LEU A 37 -3.79 18.35 3.96
C LEU A 37 -4.33 18.84 5.30
N THR A 38 -3.75 18.40 6.42
CA THR A 38 -4.13 18.84 7.75
C THR A 38 -3.26 19.99 8.29
N GLU A 39 -2.35 20.53 7.48
CA GLU A 39 -1.41 21.60 7.85
C GLU A 39 -0.55 21.28 9.09
N THR A 40 -0.20 20.00 9.27
CA THR A 40 0.48 19.44 10.46
C THR A 40 1.75 18.66 10.11
N GLU A 41 2.55 19.17 9.18
CA GLU A 41 3.80 18.55 8.70
C GLU A 41 4.81 18.25 9.83
N GLU A 42 4.79 19.01 10.92
CA GLU A 42 5.65 18.79 12.09
C GLU A 42 5.39 17.42 12.76
N TYR A 43 4.18 16.86 12.58
CA TYR A 43 3.71 15.67 13.29
C TYR A 43 3.81 14.37 12.49
N ILE A 44 4.56 14.31 11.37
CA ILE A 44 4.70 13.10 10.53
C ILE A 44 4.95 11.81 11.33
N LYS A 45 5.86 11.86 12.32
CA LYS A 45 6.19 10.69 13.16
C LYS A 45 5.01 10.20 14.00
N VAL A 46 4.09 11.09 14.37
CA VAL A 46 2.88 10.73 15.12
C VAL A 46 1.90 10.00 14.21
N TYR A 47 1.75 10.45 12.96
CA TYR A 47 0.92 9.78 11.95
C TYR A 47 1.47 8.38 11.64
N GLU A 48 2.77 8.25 11.38
CA GLU A 48 3.44 6.95 11.18
C GLU A 48 3.17 5.98 12.33
N ARG A 49 3.43 6.40 13.56
CA ARG A 49 3.24 5.54 14.74
C ARG A 49 1.78 5.17 14.94
N THR A 50 0.86 6.11 14.74
CA THR A 50 -0.57 5.86 14.89
C THR A 50 -1.07 4.85 13.84
N MET A 51 -0.57 4.94 12.61
CA MET A 51 -0.93 4.05 11.52
C MET A 51 -0.36 2.63 11.72
N ILE A 52 0.88 2.53 12.20
CA ILE A 52 1.49 1.24 12.55
C ILE A 52 0.75 0.59 13.73
N LEU A 53 0.45 1.36 14.78
CA LEU A 53 -0.29 0.87 15.95
C LEU A 53 -1.70 0.43 15.59
N SER A 54 -2.41 1.20 14.76
CA SER A 54 -3.76 0.82 14.31
C SER A 54 -3.73 -0.45 13.47
N ALA A 55 -2.79 -0.59 12.53
CA ALA A 55 -2.62 -1.81 11.74
C ALA A 55 -2.32 -3.03 12.61
N MET A 56 -1.47 -2.87 13.62
CA MET A 56 -1.18 -3.93 14.59
C MET A 56 -2.44 -4.33 15.38
N ILE A 57 -3.17 -3.37 15.94
CA ILE A 57 -4.38 -3.62 16.72
C ILE A 57 -5.44 -4.30 15.85
N ILE A 58 -5.74 -3.77 14.65
CA ILE A 58 -6.74 -4.33 13.74
C ILE A 58 -6.35 -5.76 13.33
N SER A 59 -5.07 -6.02 13.06
CA SER A 59 -4.58 -7.36 12.76
C SER A 59 -4.81 -8.32 13.92
N LEU A 60 -4.52 -7.91 15.16
CA LEU A 60 -4.82 -8.72 16.35
C LEU A 60 -6.32 -8.99 16.47
N PHE A 61 -7.17 -7.97 16.31
CA PHE A 61 -8.63 -8.15 16.37
C PHE A 61 -9.14 -9.12 15.31
N SER A 62 -8.55 -9.10 14.11
CA SER A 62 -8.91 -10.03 13.02
C SER A 62 -8.58 -11.49 13.33
N PHE A 63 -7.60 -11.77 14.20
CA PHE A 63 -7.25 -13.15 14.59
C PHE A 63 -8.21 -13.75 15.61
N TYR A 64 -8.85 -12.92 16.45
CA TYR A 64 -9.66 -13.39 17.56
C TYR A 64 -11.17 -13.48 17.25
N ASP A 65 -11.59 -13.18 16.01
CA ASP A 65 -13.00 -13.16 15.57
C ASP A 65 -13.93 -12.54 16.64
N LEU A 66 -13.51 -11.38 17.17
CA LEU A 66 -14.22 -10.74 18.27
C LEU A 66 -15.51 -10.11 17.75
N ASP A 67 -16.63 -10.80 17.97
CA ASP A 67 -17.97 -10.27 17.75
C ASP A 67 -18.28 -9.18 18.79
N PHE A 68 -17.99 -7.93 18.42
CA PHE A 68 -18.26 -6.77 19.26
C PHE A 68 -19.69 -6.26 19.07
N LEU A 69 -20.37 -5.99 20.19
CA LEU A 69 -21.68 -5.32 20.25
C LEU A 69 -21.52 -3.83 19.85
N GLY A 70 -21.31 -3.58 18.55
CA GLY A 70 -20.88 -2.28 18.02
C GLY A 70 -20.10 -2.37 16.70
N ALA A 71 -19.73 -3.58 16.27
CA ALA A 71 -19.00 -3.81 15.02
C ALA A 71 -19.66 -3.16 13.79
N LYS A 72 -21.00 -3.14 13.72
CA LYS A 72 -21.75 -2.47 12.63
C LYS A 72 -21.55 -0.95 12.62
N VAL A 73 -21.48 -0.32 13.80
CA VAL A 73 -21.27 1.13 13.91
C VAL A 73 -19.83 1.48 13.53
N LEU A 74 -18.85 0.70 14.01
CA LEU A 74 -17.44 0.85 13.62
C LEU A 74 -17.22 0.61 12.13
N ALA A 75 -17.88 -0.41 11.55
CA ALA A 75 -17.85 -0.67 10.11
C ALA A 75 -18.44 0.52 9.33
N GLY A 76 -19.59 1.05 9.76
CA GLY A 76 -20.19 2.24 9.15
C GLY A 76 -19.26 3.46 9.20
N LEU A 77 -18.61 3.71 10.35
CA LEU A 77 -17.65 4.80 10.50
C LEU A 77 -16.42 4.60 9.61
N SER A 78 -15.87 3.38 9.56
CA SER A 78 -14.75 3.05 8.67
C SER A 78 -15.10 3.23 7.19
N GLY A 79 -16.35 2.91 6.81
CA GLY A 79 -16.88 3.12 5.47
C GLY A 79 -16.91 4.60 5.06
N LEU A 80 -17.23 5.51 6.00
CA LEU A 80 -17.19 6.95 5.74
C LEU A 80 -15.76 7.43 5.47
N PHE A 81 -14.77 6.92 6.20
CA PHE A 81 -13.36 7.26 5.98
C PHE A 81 -12.74 6.55 4.77
N MET A 82 -13.37 5.50 4.24
CA MET A 82 -12.87 4.78 3.07
C MET A 82 -12.76 5.70 1.85
N GLY A 83 -13.68 6.66 1.69
CA GLY A 83 -13.59 7.65 0.62
C GLY A 83 -12.32 8.51 0.71
N VAL A 84 -11.90 8.88 1.92
CA VAL A 84 -10.66 9.63 2.16
C VAL A 84 -9.45 8.77 1.80
N PHE A 85 -9.41 7.51 2.25
CA PHE A 85 -8.32 6.58 1.94
C PHE A 85 -8.18 6.32 0.43
N VAL A 86 -9.29 6.02 -0.25
CA VAL A 86 -9.30 5.79 -1.71
C VAL A 86 -8.92 7.06 -2.46
N GLY A 87 -9.41 8.23 -2.04
CA GLY A 87 -9.06 9.52 -2.62
C GLY A 87 -7.57 9.85 -2.51
N LEU A 88 -6.98 9.63 -1.32
CA LEU A 88 -5.54 9.80 -1.10
C LEU A 88 -4.71 8.84 -1.95
N THR A 89 -5.12 7.57 -2.02
CA THR A 89 -4.44 6.55 -2.82
C THR A 89 -4.49 6.90 -4.31
N ALA A 90 -5.64 7.36 -4.80
CA ALA A 90 -5.79 7.79 -6.19
C ALA A 90 -4.93 9.03 -6.51
N ALA A 91 -4.92 10.03 -5.62
CA ALA A 91 -4.10 11.22 -5.77
C ALA A 91 -2.60 10.89 -5.76
N ALA A 92 -2.17 10.06 -4.80
CA ALA A 92 -0.80 9.55 -4.73
C ALA A 92 -0.39 8.80 -6.00
N LEU A 93 -1.26 7.93 -6.51
CA LEU A 93 -0.98 7.19 -7.74
C LEU A 93 -0.86 8.12 -8.95
N ALA A 94 -1.70 9.17 -9.02
CA ALA A 94 -1.62 10.18 -10.06
C ALA A 94 -0.30 10.97 -9.99
N GLU A 95 0.16 11.32 -8.78
CA GLU A 95 1.44 12.01 -8.59
C GLU A 95 2.63 11.13 -8.98
N VAL A 96 2.66 9.88 -8.53
CA VAL A 96 3.71 8.91 -8.90
C VAL A 96 3.69 8.65 -10.42
N THR A 97 2.51 8.56 -11.03
CA THR A 97 2.39 8.40 -12.49
C THR A 97 2.89 9.64 -13.23
N ASN A 98 2.68 10.84 -12.67
CA ASN A 98 3.18 12.10 -13.22
C ASN A 98 4.72 12.20 -13.18
N VAL A 99 5.40 11.36 -12.37
CA VAL A 99 6.87 11.25 -12.39
C VAL A 99 7.38 10.59 -13.69
N ILE A 100 6.62 9.71 -14.33
CA ILE A 100 7.05 9.01 -15.56
C ILE A 100 7.30 10.01 -16.71
N PRO A 101 6.38 10.94 -17.03
CA PRO A 101 6.66 12.00 -17.99
C PRO A 101 7.85 12.88 -17.61
N VAL A 102 7.95 13.28 -16.35
CA VAL A 102 9.06 14.13 -15.87
C VAL A 102 10.41 13.44 -16.06
N ALA A 103 10.49 12.14 -15.76
CA ALA A 103 11.69 11.35 -16.01
C ALA A 103 12.01 11.26 -17.51
N ALA A 104 11.01 11.02 -18.36
CA ALA A 104 11.20 10.97 -19.81
C ALA A 104 11.73 12.31 -20.38
N SER A 105 11.21 13.44 -19.91
CA SER A 105 11.73 14.77 -20.26
C SER A 105 13.17 14.98 -19.81
N ARG A 106 13.54 14.52 -18.61
CA ARG A 106 14.93 14.61 -18.13
C ARG A 106 15.93 13.84 -19.00
N PHE A 107 15.52 12.75 -19.61
CA PHE A 107 16.34 11.97 -20.54
C PHE A 107 16.17 12.39 -22.02
N GLN A 108 15.43 13.48 -22.30
CA GLN A 108 15.11 13.93 -23.67
C GLN A 108 14.36 12.87 -24.51
N LEU A 109 13.55 12.03 -23.86
CA LEU A 109 12.79 10.93 -24.45
C LEU A 109 11.30 11.27 -24.63
N GLU A 110 10.94 12.56 -24.69
CA GLU A 110 9.55 13.03 -24.74
C GLU A 110 8.78 12.45 -25.92
N ASN A 111 9.41 12.41 -27.09
CA ASN A 111 8.86 11.83 -28.32
C ASN A 111 8.66 10.31 -28.23
N TYR A 112 9.30 9.64 -27.27
CA TYR A 112 9.26 8.19 -27.09
C TYR A 112 8.42 7.74 -25.89
N LEU A 113 7.73 8.66 -25.22
CA LEU A 113 6.94 8.37 -24.02
C LEU A 113 5.89 7.27 -24.26
N GLY A 114 5.25 7.27 -25.43
CA GLY A 114 4.32 6.20 -25.83
C GLY A 114 4.97 4.82 -25.88
N TYR A 115 6.21 4.72 -26.41
CA TYR A 115 6.96 3.46 -26.46
C TYR A 115 7.42 3.00 -25.08
N ILE A 116 7.81 3.93 -24.20
CA ILE A 116 8.18 3.63 -22.81
C ILE A 116 6.97 3.05 -22.07
N LEU A 117 5.81 3.70 -22.17
CA LEU A 117 4.57 3.21 -21.55
C LEU A 117 4.17 1.85 -22.13
N ALA A 118 4.27 1.66 -23.45
CA ALA A 118 3.98 0.38 -24.09
C ALA A 118 4.91 -0.74 -23.58
N ALA A 119 6.21 -0.46 -23.40
CA ALA A 119 7.17 -1.41 -22.87
C ALA A 119 6.84 -1.81 -21.42
N ILE A 120 6.46 -0.86 -20.56
CA ILE A 120 6.03 -1.12 -19.18
C ILE A 120 4.78 -1.99 -19.15
N VAL A 121 3.78 -1.65 -19.96
CA VAL A 121 2.51 -2.41 -20.05
C VAL A 121 2.79 -3.82 -20.55
N CYS A 122 3.57 -3.98 -21.62
CA CYS A 122 3.95 -5.29 -22.15
C CYS A 122 4.69 -6.11 -21.08
N GLY A 123 5.66 -5.52 -20.37
CA GLY A 123 6.37 -6.20 -19.28
C GLY A 123 5.43 -6.70 -18.18
N LYS A 124 4.44 -5.88 -17.77
CA LYS A 124 3.41 -6.30 -16.80
C LYS A 124 2.54 -7.43 -17.33
N VAL A 125 2.09 -7.37 -18.58
CA VAL A 125 1.27 -8.42 -19.21
C VAL A 125 2.05 -9.72 -19.31
N PHE A 126 3.29 -9.68 -19.80
CA PHE A 126 4.16 -10.85 -19.87
C PHE A 126 4.42 -11.46 -18.49
N GLY A 127 4.75 -10.64 -17.49
CA GLY A 127 4.93 -11.12 -16.11
C GLY A 127 3.67 -11.78 -15.55
N SER A 128 2.49 -11.20 -15.81
CA SER A 128 1.21 -11.78 -15.39
C SER A 128 0.90 -13.11 -16.09
N LEU A 129 1.14 -13.20 -17.40
CA LEU A 129 0.96 -14.44 -18.16
C LEU A 129 1.87 -15.54 -17.65
N ILE A 130 3.15 -15.24 -17.40
CA ILE A 130 4.10 -16.21 -16.85
C ILE A 130 3.64 -16.70 -15.46
N TYR A 131 3.20 -15.78 -14.60
CA TYR A 131 2.72 -16.14 -13.27
C TYR A 131 1.54 -17.13 -13.33
N TRP A 132 0.52 -16.82 -14.14
CA TRP A 132 -0.69 -17.64 -14.22
C TRP A 132 -0.55 -18.93 -15.03
N ILE A 133 0.23 -18.93 -16.11
CA ILE A 133 0.34 -20.12 -16.97
C ILE A 133 1.41 -21.09 -16.47
N LEU A 134 2.52 -20.56 -15.95
CA LEU A 134 3.73 -21.34 -15.73
C LEU A 134 4.03 -21.58 -14.24
N LEU A 135 3.79 -20.58 -13.39
CA LEU A 135 4.13 -20.64 -11.97
C LEU A 135 2.99 -21.15 -11.09
N ASN A 136 1.74 -20.77 -11.41
CA ASN A 136 0.54 -21.12 -10.66
C ASN A 136 -0.52 -21.76 -11.58
N PRO A 137 -0.27 -22.98 -12.12
CA PRO A 137 -1.22 -23.70 -12.97
C PRO A 137 -2.45 -24.23 -12.22
#